data_AF-V2YAL2-F1
#
_entry.id   AF-V2YAL2-F1
#
_cell.length_a   1.000
_cell.length_b   1.000
_cell.length_c   1.000
_cell.angle_alpha   90.00
_cell.angle_beta   90.00
_cell.angle_gamma   90.00
#
_symmetry.space_group_name_H-M   'P 1'
#
loop_
_entity.id
_entity.type
_entity.pdbx_description
1 polymer ?
#
loop_
_entity_poly.entity_id
_entity_poly.type
_entity_poly.pdbx_seq_one_letter_code
_entity_poly.pdbx_strand_id
1 'polypeptide(L)'
;MKQIIRLVKKDLKKCVFQIENNPDWELVGVRTLRGGRGKYELYKQGKLQYSMEQGIFLWCAFWIACILFLTLFKIAVEERILLMGILCWVIPIVLFFVDRPFIFYKDGIRCGYSKRPRMKRKLHALFDFYFEQQIYRVILHSHGVHSLLKNDTQVAVYKRFGLGSYLVRCSEEIYSRTDLLILFAAFVELDQTMDTIADSTPETTMVMGDQFSEYGRWRPDDELNEEPFLDEQGRANVFLSDESGVPIKRHYKEKKGFFRRNRKG
;
A
#
# COMPACT_ATOMS: atom_id res chain seq x y z
N MET A 1 -17.13 12.91 4.11
CA MET A 1 -16.29 13.76 5.01
C MET A 1 -14.84 13.80 4.55
N LYS A 2 -14.06 14.80 4.98
CA LYS A 2 -12.64 15.00 4.62
C LYS A 2 -11.74 14.97 5.86
N GLN A 3 -10.60 14.29 5.77
CA GLN A 3 -9.53 14.29 6.78
C GLN A 3 -8.16 14.45 6.11
N ILE A 4 -7.20 15.02 6.85
CA ILE A 4 -5.81 15.13 6.41
C ILE A 4 -4.94 14.30 7.36
N ILE A 5 -4.16 13.40 6.78
CA ILE A 5 -3.14 12.59 7.47
C ILE A 5 -1.78 13.15 7.07
N ARG A 6 -1.08 13.76 8.01
CA ARG A 6 0.23 14.38 7.78
C ARG A 6 1.35 13.41 8.14
N LEU A 7 2.32 13.29 7.24
CA LEU A 7 3.60 12.67 7.57
C LEU A 7 4.45 13.69 8.32
N VAL A 8 4.64 13.47 9.62
CA VAL A 8 5.35 14.38 10.53
C VAL A 8 6.85 14.11 10.51
N LYS A 9 7.24 12.84 10.42
CA LYS A 9 8.65 12.45 10.41
C LYS A 9 8.86 11.29 9.45
N LYS A 10 9.91 11.37 8.64
CA LYS A 10 10.35 10.29 7.76
C LYS A 10 11.85 10.09 7.91
N ASP A 11 12.23 8.84 8.15
CA ASP A 11 13.58 8.32 8.16
C ASP A 11 13.58 6.99 7.39
N LEU A 12 14.73 6.52 6.94
CA LEU A 12 14.91 5.27 6.18
C LEU A 12 14.27 4.04 6.85
N LYS A 13 14.08 4.10 8.17
CA LYS A 13 13.50 3.01 8.98
C LYS A 13 12.19 3.37 9.66
N LYS A 14 11.77 4.63 9.63
CA LYS A 14 10.68 5.10 10.50
C LYS A 14 9.86 6.16 9.79
N CYS A 15 8.54 6.01 9.79
CA CYS A 15 7.61 7.07 9.45
C CYS A 15 6.69 7.35 10.63
N VAL A 16 6.34 8.61 10.85
CA VAL A 16 5.39 9.03 11.87
C VAL A 16 4.29 9.82 11.20
N PHE A 17 3.05 9.39 11.39
CA PHE A 17 1.86 10.04 10.88
C PHE A 17 1.02 10.60 12.03
N GLN A 18 0.33 11.70 11.75
CA GLN A 18 -0.67 12.30 12.64
C GLN A 18 -1.87 12.76 11.82
N ILE A 19 -3.04 12.80 12.46
CA ILE A 19 -4.26 13.34 11.86
C ILE A 19 -4.42 14.79 12.29
N GLU A 20 -4.61 15.69 11.32
CA GLU A 20 -4.58 17.13 11.53
C GLU A 20 -5.62 17.61 12.56
N ASN A 21 -6.81 17.01 12.53
CA ASN A 21 -7.90 17.38 13.43
C ASN A 21 -7.95 16.51 14.71
N ASN A 22 -7.02 15.57 14.87
CA ASN A 22 -7.01 14.65 16.01
C ASN A 22 -5.56 14.22 16.35
N PRO A 23 -4.78 15.12 16.98
CA PRO A 23 -3.37 14.88 17.29
C PRO A 23 -3.14 13.82 18.37
N ASP A 24 -4.21 13.39 19.07
CA ASP A 24 -4.13 12.30 20.05
C ASP A 24 -3.72 10.97 19.42
N TRP A 25 -3.93 10.82 18.11
CA TRP A 25 -3.49 9.67 17.35
C TRP A 25 -2.13 9.90 16.71
N GLU A 26 -1.17 9.08 17.10
CA GLU A 26 0.15 9.04 16.51
C GLU A 26 0.39 7.63 15.98
N LEU A 27 0.62 7.51 14.68
CA LEU A 27 1.05 6.24 14.10
C LEU A 27 2.54 6.26 13.85
N VAL A 28 3.21 5.25 14.37
CA VAL A 28 4.63 5.01 14.18
C VAL A 28 4.82 3.75 13.33
N GLY A 29 5.23 3.94 12.09
CA GLY A 29 5.66 2.87 11.21
C GLY A 29 7.15 2.65 11.35
N VAL A 30 7.58 1.41 11.57
CA VAL A 30 8.98 1.01 11.70
C VAL A 30 9.32 -0.11 10.74
N ARG A 31 10.39 0.06 9.97
CA ARG A 31 10.94 -0.94 9.07
C ARG A 31 12.27 -1.47 9.59
N THR A 32 12.39 -2.79 9.68
CA THR A 32 13.66 -3.43 10.03
C THR A 32 14.42 -3.81 8.76
N LEU A 33 15.55 -3.13 8.51
CA LEU A 33 16.36 -3.28 7.29
C LEU A 33 16.90 -4.70 7.05
N ARG A 34 17.09 -5.51 8.10
CA ARG A 34 17.76 -6.82 7.99
C ARG A 34 16.88 -8.00 7.57
N GLY A 35 15.60 -7.78 7.25
CA GLY A 35 14.71 -8.86 6.79
C GLY A 35 13.55 -8.43 5.92
N GLY A 36 13.46 -7.13 5.59
CA GLY A 36 12.29 -6.56 4.93
C GLY A 36 11.02 -6.78 5.76
N ARG A 37 11.11 -6.69 7.09
CA ARG A 37 9.95 -6.81 7.98
C ARG A 37 9.44 -5.41 8.35
N GLY A 38 8.17 -5.17 8.06
CA GLY A 38 7.43 -4.00 8.54
C GLY A 38 6.78 -4.28 9.91
N LYS A 39 6.87 -3.31 10.81
CA LYS A 39 6.08 -3.22 12.03
C LYS A 39 5.38 -1.86 12.04
N TYR A 40 4.11 -1.85 12.39
CA TYR A 40 3.34 -0.63 12.57
C TYR A 40 2.82 -0.64 13.98
N GLU A 41 2.96 0.49 14.67
CA GLU A 41 2.47 0.70 16.02
C GLU A 41 1.62 1.96 16.01
N LEU A 42 0.37 1.82 16.43
CA LEU A 42 -0.58 2.92 16.50
C LEU A 42 -0.80 3.27 17.97
N TYR A 43 -0.50 4.51 18.32
CA TYR A 43 -0.63 5.04 19.66
C TYR A 43 -1.80 6.02 19.75
N LYS A 44 -2.49 5.99 20.88
CA LYS A 44 -3.46 7.01 21.28
C LYS A 44 -3.02 7.56 22.63
N GLN A 45 -2.74 8.87 22.71
CA GLN A 45 -2.27 9.53 23.94
C GLN A 45 -1.08 8.78 24.59
N GLY A 46 -0.13 8.34 23.75
CA GLY A 46 1.06 7.59 24.17
C GLY A 46 0.84 6.12 24.54
N LYS A 47 -0.40 5.60 24.53
CA LYS A 47 -0.70 4.18 24.75
C LYS A 47 -0.81 3.43 23.44
N LEU A 48 -0.11 2.31 23.32
CA LEU A 48 -0.23 1.41 22.17
C LEU A 48 -1.65 0.85 22.11
N GLN A 49 -2.33 1.02 20.98
CA GLN A 49 -3.68 0.51 20.75
C GLN A 49 -3.64 -0.68 19.78
N TYR A 50 -2.90 -0.51 18.68
CA TYR A 50 -2.76 -1.53 17.66
C TYR A 50 -1.31 -1.73 17.28
N SER A 51 -0.96 -2.97 16.97
CA SER A 51 0.24 -3.26 16.21
C SER A 51 -0.06 -4.14 15.02
N MET A 52 0.66 -3.90 13.93
CA MET A 52 0.65 -4.76 12.75
C MET A 52 2.08 -5.21 12.50
N GLU A 53 2.31 -6.51 12.57
CA GLU A 53 3.64 -7.10 12.43
C GLU A 53 3.67 -8.03 11.23
N GLN A 54 4.70 -7.90 10.39
CA GLN A 54 4.89 -8.86 9.32
C GLN A 54 5.33 -10.21 9.91
N GLY A 55 4.46 -11.22 9.77
CA GLY A 55 4.71 -12.55 10.28
C GLY A 55 6.01 -13.14 9.72
N ILE A 56 6.69 -13.92 10.55
CA ILE A 56 7.84 -14.71 10.12
C ILE A 56 7.30 -15.88 9.32
N PHE A 57 7.40 -15.80 7.99
CA PHE A 57 7.17 -16.99 7.19
C PHE A 57 8.31 -17.97 7.43
N LEU A 58 7.93 -19.23 7.70
CA LEU A 58 8.82 -20.28 8.17
C LEU A 58 10.01 -20.44 7.22
N TRP A 59 11.17 -19.95 7.67
CA TRP A 59 12.47 -20.41 7.16
C TRP A 59 12.53 -21.94 7.13
N CYS A 60 11.79 -22.63 8.00
CA CYS A 60 11.67 -24.08 7.98
C CYS A 60 11.10 -24.62 6.67
N ALA A 61 10.10 -24.00 6.05
CA ALA A 61 9.56 -24.47 4.76
C ALA A 61 10.57 -24.30 3.63
N PHE A 62 11.33 -23.20 3.65
CA PHE A 62 12.46 -23.00 2.75
C PHE A 62 13.56 -24.05 2.98
N TRP A 63 13.96 -24.29 4.22
CA TRP A 63 14.96 -25.32 4.56
C TRP A 63 14.48 -26.72 4.20
N ILE A 64 13.23 -27.07 4.45
CA ILE A 64 12.62 -28.35 4.04
C ILE A 64 12.66 -28.46 2.51
N ALA A 65 12.32 -27.40 1.77
CA ALA A 65 12.40 -27.39 0.32
C ALA A 65 13.85 -27.48 -0.19
N CYS A 66 14.81 -26.83 0.48
CA CYS A 66 16.23 -26.97 0.16
C CYS A 66 16.75 -28.39 0.43
N ILE A 67 16.35 -29.01 1.55
CA ILE A 67 16.71 -30.39 1.88
C ILE A 67 16.13 -31.34 0.83
N LEU A 68 14.84 -31.20 0.50
CA LEU A 68 14.19 -31.96 -0.56
C LEU A 68 14.83 -31.73 -1.94
N PHE A 69 15.25 -30.50 -2.25
CA PHE A 69 15.96 -30.21 -3.48
C PHE A 69 17.32 -30.90 -3.51
N LEU A 70 18.10 -30.84 -2.42
CA LEU A 70 19.42 -31.47 -2.36
C LEU A 70 19.32 -33.01 -2.44
N THR A 71 18.31 -33.62 -1.83
CA THR A 71 18.09 -35.07 -1.95
C THR A 71 17.67 -35.46 -3.37
N LEU A 72 16.74 -34.73 -4.00
CA LEU A 72 16.33 -34.97 -5.39
C LEU A 72 17.46 -34.69 -6.38
N PHE A 73 18.27 -33.66 -6.14
CA PHE A 73 19.45 -33.33 -6.95
C PHE A 73 20.47 -34.48 -6.90
N LYS A 74 20.73 -35.02 -5.71
CA LYS A 74 21.65 -36.16 -5.54
C LYS A 74 21.18 -37.36 -6.38
N ILE A 75 19.90 -37.71 -6.27
CA ILE A 75 19.29 -38.82 -7.04
C ILE A 75 19.39 -38.55 -8.55
N ALA A 76 19.09 -37.33 -9.00
CA ALA A 76 19.12 -37.00 -10.42
C ALA A 76 20.53 -37.03 -11.03
N VAL A 77 21.56 -36.62 -10.27
CA VAL A 77 22.95 -36.71 -10.72
C VAL A 77 23.38 -38.17 -10.86
N GLU A 78 22.97 -39.03 -9.91
CA GLU A 78 23.28 -40.46 -9.92
C GLU A 78 22.61 -41.19 -11.09
N GLU A 79 21.34 -40.87 -11.35
CA GLU A 79 20.52 -41.44 -12.43
C GLU A 79 20.70 -40.74 -13.80
N ARG A 80 21.59 -39.74 -13.90
CA ARG A 80 21.80 -38.89 -15.09
C ARG A 80 20.52 -38.24 -15.63
N ILE A 81 19.56 -37.96 -14.76
CA ILE A 81 18.29 -37.29 -15.12
C ILE A 81 18.56 -35.79 -15.31
N LEU A 82 17.91 -35.21 -16.34
CA LEU A 82 18.07 -33.79 -16.71
C LEU A 82 17.66 -32.85 -15.55
N LEU A 83 18.67 -32.29 -14.92
CA LEU A 83 18.60 -31.43 -13.72
C LEU A 83 17.72 -30.16 -13.90
N MET A 84 17.53 -29.74 -15.15
CA MET A 84 16.62 -28.67 -15.56
C MET A 84 15.18 -28.90 -15.08
N GLY A 85 14.69 -30.14 -15.10
CA GLY A 85 13.33 -30.46 -14.67
C GLY A 85 13.10 -30.09 -13.21
N ILE A 86 13.99 -30.53 -12.32
CA ILE A 86 13.85 -30.32 -10.87
C ILE A 86 13.89 -28.82 -10.52
N LEU A 87 14.80 -28.05 -11.11
CA LEU A 87 14.88 -26.61 -10.90
C LEU A 87 13.60 -25.89 -11.36
N CYS A 88 13.03 -26.28 -12.51
CA CYS A 88 11.78 -25.73 -13.01
C CYS A 88 10.57 -26.02 -12.12
N TRP A 89 10.57 -27.11 -11.34
CA TRP A 89 9.47 -27.45 -10.42
C TRP A 89 9.65 -26.87 -9.02
N VAL A 90 10.86 -26.93 -8.46
CA VAL A 90 11.10 -26.52 -7.08
C VAL A 90 11.03 -25.00 -6.90
N ILE A 91 11.54 -24.22 -7.87
CA ILE A 91 11.54 -22.75 -7.74
C ILE A 91 10.11 -22.18 -7.68
N PRO A 92 9.16 -22.54 -8.58
CA PRO A 92 7.77 -22.09 -8.46
C PRO A 92 7.10 -22.55 -7.17
N ILE A 93 7.36 -23.78 -6.72
CA ILE A 93 6.80 -24.32 -5.47
C ILE A 93 7.28 -23.48 -4.27
N VAL A 94 8.58 -23.24 -4.14
CA VAL A 94 9.14 -22.40 -3.07
C VAL A 94 8.56 -20.99 -3.14
N LEU A 95 8.53 -20.38 -4.32
CA LEU A 95 7.95 -19.04 -4.51
C LEU A 95 6.44 -19.00 -4.21
N PHE A 96 5.71 -20.10 -4.40
CA PHE A 96 4.28 -20.21 -4.11
C PHE A 96 4.01 -20.21 -2.60
N PHE A 97 4.93 -20.74 -1.81
CA PHE A 97 4.80 -20.80 -0.36
C PHE A 97 5.27 -19.53 0.35
N VAL A 98 6.06 -18.64 -0.26
CA VAL A 98 6.52 -17.41 0.43
C VAL A 98 5.41 -16.35 0.44
N ASP A 99 4.39 -16.55 1.28
CA ASP A 99 3.49 -15.47 1.69
C ASP A 99 4.06 -14.80 2.94
N ARG A 100 3.91 -13.49 3.09
CA ARG A 100 4.37 -12.76 4.29
C ARG A 100 3.20 -11.96 4.86
N PRO A 101 2.23 -12.63 5.50
CA PRO A 101 1.05 -11.96 6.00
C PRO A 101 1.45 -11.03 7.14
N PHE A 102 0.92 -9.81 7.12
CA PHE A 102 0.80 -9.00 8.31
C PHE A 102 -0.19 -9.61 9.30
N ILE A 103 0.14 -9.60 10.58
CA ILE A 103 -0.70 -10.04 11.68
C ILE A 103 -1.05 -8.80 12.51
N PHE A 104 -2.33 -8.65 12.85
CA PHE A 104 -2.83 -7.52 13.62
C PHE A 104 -3.04 -7.93 15.07
N TYR A 105 -2.65 -7.02 15.96
CA TYR A 105 -2.85 -7.12 17.39
C TYR A 105 -3.56 -5.86 17.87
N LYS A 106 -4.53 -6.04 18.75
CA LYS A 106 -5.23 -4.98 19.48
C LYS A 106 -5.02 -5.23 20.96
N ASP A 107 -4.42 -4.29 21.65
CA ASP A 107 -4.05 -4.44 23.07
C ASP A 107 -3.23 -5.75 23.33
N GLY A 108 -2.37 -6.12 22.38
CA GLY A 108 -1.55 -7.34 22.43
C GLY A 108 -2.26 -8.63 22.03
N ILE A 109 -3.58 -8.61 21.80
CA ILE A 109 -4.36 -9.78 21.38
C ILE A 109 -4.49 -9.81 19.87
N ARG A 110 -4.17 -10.97 19.26
CA ARG A 110 -4.32 -11.17 17.81
C ARG A 110 -5.78 -10.99 17.40
N CYS A 111 -6.05 -10.03 16.52
CA CYS A 111 -7.40 -9.65 16.08
C CYS A 111 -7.57 -9.67 14.55
N GLY A 112 -6.52 -9.97 13.80
CA GLY A 112 -6.60 -10.00 12.35
C GLY A 112 -5.33 -10.48 11.64
N TYR A 113 -5.41 -10.55 10.32
CA TYR A 113 -4.28 -10.83 9.44
C TYR A 113 -4.55 -10.30 8.03
N SER A 114 -3.48 -10.02 7.28
CA SER A 114 -3.55 -9.73 5.85
C SER A 114 -3.34 -11.01 5.04
N LYS A 115 -3.93 -11.07 3.87
CA LYS A 115 -3.63 -12.06 2.85
C LYS A 115 -3.01 -11.33 1.67
N ARG A 116 -1.80 -11.74 1.27
CA ARG A 116 -1.22 -11.20 0.04
C ARG A 116 -1.85 -11.94 -1.14
N PRO A 117 -2.22 -11.27 -2.24
CA PRO A 117 -2.61 -11.98 -3.44
C PRO A 117 -1.45 -12.89 -3.88
N ARG A 118 -1.75 -14.20 -3.92
CA ARG A 118 -0.82 -15.26 -4.34
C ARG A 118 -0.37 -14.96 -5.76
N MET A 119 0.92 -14.67 -5.92
CA MET A 119 1.60 -14.52 -7.21
C MET A 119 0.91 -13.60 -8.24
N LYS A 120 1.43 -12.37 -8.36
CA LYS A 120 1.70 -11.75 -9.66
C LYS A 120 2.68 -10.59 -9.47
N ARG A 121 3.90 -10.78 -9.96
CA ARG A 121 4.96 -9.76 -10.04
C ARG A 121 4.35 -8.44 -10.51
N LYS A 122 4.51 -7.37 -9.71
CA LYS A 122 4.28 -5.95 -10.09
C LYS A 122 2.84 -5.53 -10.45
N LEU A 123 1.84 -6.41 -10.39
CA LEU A 123 0.40 -6.07 -10.49
C LEU A 123 -0.25 -5.91 -9.09
N HIS A 124 0.52 -5.47 -8.09
CA HIS A 124 0.12 -5.42 -6.68
C HIS A 124 -0.77 -4.22 -6.38
N ALA A 125 -1.93 -4.16 -7.03
CA ALA A 125 -2.92 -3.13 -6.79
C ALA A 125 -3.88 -3.47 -5.65
N LEU A 126 -3.73 -4.59 -4.92
CA LEU A 126 -4.77 -5.07 -4.00
C LEU A 126 -4.19 -5.80 -2.78
N PHE A 127 -4.70 -5.47 -1.60
CA PHE A 127 -4.34 -6.07 -0.31
C PHE A 127 -5.61 -6.32 0.50
N ASP A 128 -5.82 -7.57 0.93
CA ASP A 128 -6.95 -7.95 1.78
C ASP A 128 -6.50 -8.07 3.23
N PHE A 129 -7.29 -7.51 4.14
CA PHE A 129 -7.07 -7.47 5.58
C PHE A 129 -8.32 -7.97 6.29
N TYR A 130 -8.18 -9.08 7.01
CA TYR A 130 -9.24 -9.66 7.84
C TYR A 130 -9.07 -9.13 9.26
N PHE A 131 -9.99 -8.29 9.72
CA PHE A 131 -9.86 -7.58 10.98
C PHE A 131 -11.24 -7.39 11.62
N GLU A 132 -11.40 -7.74 12.91
CA GLU A 132 -12.67 -7.59 13.65
C GLU A 132 -13.90 -8.21 12.92
N GLN A 133 -13.75 -9.39 12.30
CA GLN A 133 -14.78 -10.05 11.48
C GLN A 133 -15.20 -9.30 10.20
N GLN A 134 -14.44 -8.28 9.81
CA GLN A 134 -14.66 -7.51 8.59
C GLN A 134 -13.50 -7.76 7.62
N ILE A 135 -13.79 -7.59 6.33
CA ILE A 135 -12.76 -7.65 5.28
C ILE A 135 -12.52 -6.22 4.80
N TYR A 136 -11.32 -5.72 5.07
CA TYR A 136 -10.84 -4.47 4.52
C TYR A 136 -9.96 -4.74 3.31
N ARG A 137 -10.21 -4.07 2.20
CA ARG A 137 -9.42 -4.20 0.98
C ARG A 137 -8.83 -2.85 0.60
N VAL A 138 -7.50 -2.78 0.57
CA VAL A 138 -6.77 -1.62 0.07
C VAL A 138 -6.44 -1.85 -1.39
N ILE A 139 -6.86 -0.93 -2.24
CA ILE A 139 -6.56 -0.95 -3.67
C ILE A 139 -5.63 0.22 -4.00
N LEU A 140 -4.54 -0.05 -4.72
CA LEU A 140 -3.60 0.98 -5.16
C LEU A 140 -3.91 1.35 -6.61
N HIS A 141 -4.01 2.64 -6.86
CA HIS A 141 -4.22 3.19 -8.19
C HIS A 141 -3.02 4.03 -8.61
N SER A 142 -3.03 4.42 -9.88
CA SER A 142 -2.06 5.37 -10.40
C SER A 142 -2.21 6.76 -9.75
N HIS A 143 -1.15 7.55 -9.87
CA HIS A 143 -1.08 8.93 -9.39
C HIS A 143 -1.23 9.09 -7.86
N GLY A 144 -0.81 8.09 -7.09
CA GLY A 144 -0.87 8.12 -5.62
C GLY A 144 -2.30 8.16 -5.07
N VAL A 145 -3.25 7.57 -5.79
CA VAL A 145 -4.62 7.37 -5.31
C VAL A 145 -4.74 5.96 -4.76
N HIS A 146 -5.41 5.81 -3.63
CA HIS A 146 -5.65 4.51 -3.01
C HIS A 146 -7.09 4.44 -2.51
N SER A 147 -7.77 3.30 -2.65
CA SER A 147 -9.11 3.13 -2.11
C SER A 147 -9.11 2.10 -0.99
N LEU A 148 -10.01 2.29 -0.03
CA LEU A 148 -10.28 1.36 1.04
C LEU A 148 -11.73 0.91 0.93
N LEU A 149 -11.92 -0.39 0.80
CA LEU A 149 -13.23 -1.03 0.82
C LEU A 149 -13.39 -1.79 2.14
N LYS A 150 -14.61 -1.81 2.68
CA LYS A 150 -15.05 -2.65 3.79
C LYS A 150 -16.17 -3.55 3.28
N ASN A 151 -15.96 -4.86 3.30
CA ASN A 151 -16.87 -5.86 2.72
C ASN A 151 -17.35 -5.46 1.31
N ASP A 152 -16.38 -5.18 0.42
CA ASP A 152 -16.59 -4.76 -0.97
C ASP A 152 -17.27 -3.39 -1.17
N THR A 153 -17.63 -2.68 -0.09
CA THR A 153 -18.16 -1.30 -0.16
C THR A 153 -17.05 -0.29 0.05
N GLN A 154 -16.90 0.70 -0.83
CA GLN A 154 -15.87 1.73 -0.68
C GLN A 154 -16.19 2.64 0.51
N VAL A 155 -15.28 2.70 1.49
CA VAL A 155 -15.45 3.52 2.71
C VAL A 155 -14.48 4.69 2.76
N ALA A 156 -13.35 4.62 2.07
CA ALA A 156 -12.43 5.76 1.96
C ALA A 156 -11.65 5.77 0.64
N VAL A 157 -11.24 6.96 0.21
CA VAL A 157 -10.28 7.18 -0.87
C VAL A 157 -9.21 8.17 -0.38
N TYR A 158 -7.96 7.78 -0.59
CA TYR A 158 -6.76 8.49 -0.20
C TYR A 158 -6.11 9.09 -1.44
N LYS A 159 -5.69 10.35 -1.34
CA LYS A 159 -4.81 10.99 -2.32
C LYS A 159 -3.53 11.41 -1.65
N ARG A 160 -2.43 10.80 -2.06
CA ARG A 160 -1.09 11.18 -1.64
C ARG A 160 -0.75 12.56 -2.18
N PHE A 161 -0.19 13.41 -1.34
CA PHE A 161 0.36 14.72 -1.70
C PHE A 161 1.65 15.01 -0.91
N GLY A 162 2.44 15.96 -1.40
CA GLY A 162 3.72 16.30 -0.78
C GLY A 162 4.67 15.10 -0.66
N LEU A 163 5.38 15.01 0.47
CA LEU A 163 6.40 14.00 0.75
C LEU A 163 5.84 12.68 1.34
N GLY A 164 4.53 12.45 1.22
CA GLY A 164 3.86 11.26 1.74
C GLY A 164 2.71 11.54 2.69
N SER A 165 2.15 12.76 2.69
CA SER A 165 0.89 13.07 3.38
C SER A 165 -0.31 12.66 2.52
N TYR A 166 -1.48 12.51 3.13
CA TYR A 166 -2.69 12.04 2.46
C TYR A 166 -3.88 12.92 2.75
N LEU A 167 -4.65 13.23 1.70
CA LEU A 167 -6.00 13.77 1.80
C LEU A 167 -6.96 12.59 1.67
N VAL A 168 -7.85 12.44 2.64
CA VAL A 168 -8.75 11.30 2.73
C VAL A 168 -10.19 11.78 2.62
N ARG A 169 -10.91 11.30 1.60
CA ARG A 169 -12.38 11.33 1.59
C ARG A 169 -12.89 10.02 2.17
N CYS A 170 -13.86 10.10 3.07
CA CYS A 170 -14.37 8.92 3.77
C CYS A 170 -15.85 9.03 4.12
N SER A 171 -16.48 7.86 4.28
CA SER A 171 -17.86 7.69 4.72
C SER A 171 -17.99 8.03 6.21
N GLU A 172 -19.22 8.30 6.66
CA GLU A 172 -19.47 8.59 8.06
C GLU A 172 -19.12 7.44 8.99
N GLU A 173 -19.41 6.22 8.54
CA GLU A 173 -19.07 5.00 9.25
C GLU A 173 -17.58 4.92 9.61
N ILE A 174 -16.69 5.10 8.63
CA ILE A 174 -15.24 4.96 8.86
C ILE A 174 -14.60 6.23 9.44
N TYR A 175 -15.25 7.39 9.35
CA TYR A 175 -14.73 8.64 9.91
C TYR A 175 -14.50 8.54 11.43
N SER A 176 -15.38 7.82 12.13
CA SER A 176 -15.24 7.49 13.55
C SER A 176 -14.06 6.55 13.87
N ARG A 177 -13.60 5.79 12.87
CA ARG A 177 -12.47 4.84 12.92
C ARG A 177 -11.18 5.48 12.41
N THR A 178 -10.83 6.59 13.04
CA THR A 178 -9.59 7.35 12.84
C THR A 178 -8.35 6.44 12.91
N ASP A 179 -8.39 5.42 13.77
CA ASP A 179 -7.38 4.38 13.93
C ASP A 179 -7.10 3.60 12.63
N LEU A 180 -8.16 3.18 11.94
CA LEU A 180 -8.03 2.42 10.69
C LEU A 180 -7.55 3.32 9.55
N LEU A 181 -8.04 4.56 9.48
CA LEU A 181 -7.67 5.49 8.42
C LEU A 181 -6.16 5.75 8.40
N ILE A 182 -5.57 6.04 9.57
CA ILE A 182 -4.13 6.28 9.69
C ILE A 182 -3.32 5.00 9.45
N LEU A 183 -3.80 3.85 9.93
CA LEU A 183 -3.15 2.56 9.75
C LEU A 183 -2.95 2.20 8.28
N PHE A 184 -3.99 2.37 7.45
CA PHE A 184 -3.90 2.07 6.02
C PHE A 184 -3.05 3.09 5.25
N ALA A 185 -3.09 4.38 5.61
CA ALA A 185 -2.19 5.38 5.01
C ALA A 185 -0.72 5.04 5.26
N ALA A 186 -0.39 4.63 6.48
CA ALA A 186 0.96 4.23 6.84
C ALA A 186 1.41 2.93 6.16
N PHE A 187 0.51 1.94 6.07
CA PHE A 187 0.73 0.71 5.32
C PHE A 187 1.16 1.00 3.88
N VAL A 188 0.42 1.87 3.18
CA VAL A 188 0.73 2.24 1.80
C VAL A 188 2.09 2.93 1.71
N GLU A 189 2.41 3.87 2.60
CA GLU A 189 3.70 4.57 2.53
C GLU A 189 4.89 3.63 2.81
N LEU A 190 4.79 2.75 3.80
CA LEU A 190 5.90 1.86 4.17
C LEU A 190 6.09 0.68 3.22
N ASP A 191 5.01 0.01 2.80
CA ASP A 191 5.10 -1.21 2.01
C ASP A 191 5.28 -0.92 0.51
N GLN A 192 4.82 0.24 0.03
CA GLN A 192 4.77 0.53 -1.41
C GLN A 192 5.69 1.67 -1.85
N THR A 193 5.82 2.74 -1.05
CA THR A 193 6.54 3.95 -1.51
C THR A 193 7.96 4.06 -0.96
N MET A 194 8.23 3.59 0.27
CA MET A 194 9.57 3.66 0.86
C MET A 194 10.64 2.83 0.12
N ASP A 195 10.28 1.74 -0.54
CA ASP A 195 11.23 0.94 -1.35
C ASP A 195 11.45 1.52 -2.74
N THR A 196 10.45 2.20 -3.29
CA THR A 196 10.36 2.34 -4.74
C THR A 196 10.98 3.65 -5.21
N ILE A 197 10.80 4.77 -4.51
CA ILE A 197 11.55 6.03 -4.78
C ILE A 197 11.36 6.96 -3.56
N ALA A 198 12.43 7.26 -2.83
CA ALA A 198 12.41 8.22 -1.70
C ALA A 198 11.87 9.62 -2.09
N ASP A 199 11.96 9.96 -3.38
CA ASP A 199 11.58 11.25 -3.98
C ASP A 199 10.51 11.17 -5.08
N SER A 200 9.77 10.04 -5.21
CA SER A 200 8.72 9.99 -6.25
C SER A 200 7.56 10.91 -5.88
N THR A 201 7.31 11.89 -6.75
CA THR A 201 6.07 12.67 -6.67
C THR A 201 4.90 11.74 -6.95
N PRO A 202 3.72 11.95 -6.32
CA PRO A 202 2.52 11.15 -6.54
C PRO A 202 2.20 10.97 -8.02
N GLU A 203 2.50 11.97 -8.85
CA GLU A 203 2.25 12.00 -10.30
C GLU A 203 2.98 10.88 -11.06
N THR A 204 4.12 10.42 -10.55
CA THR A 204 4.98 9.41 -11.19
C THR A 204 4.61 7.97 -10.84
N THR A 205 3.75 7.76 -9.83
CA THR A 205 3.31 6.42 -9.44
C THR A 205 2.34 5.88 -10.48
N MET A 206 2.73 4.84 -11.23
CA MET A 206 1.85 4.17 -12.20
C MET A 206 1.63 2.72 -11.80
N VAL A 207 0.35 2.33 -11.74
CA VAL A 207 -0.08 0.95 -11.55
C VAL A 207 -0.45 0.39 -12.92
N MET A 208 0.40 -0.48 -13.48
CA MET A 208 0.13 -1.08 -14.79
C MET A 208 -1.06 -2.04 -14.71
N GLY A 209 -2.07 -1.81 -15.54
CA GLY A 209 -3.24 -2.68 -15.63
C GLY A 209 -4.13 -2.61 -14.40
N ASP A 210 -4.40 -1.41 -13.90
CA ASP A 210 -5.36 -1.18 -12.82
C ASP A 210 -6.76 -1.70 -13.22
N GLN A 211 -7.11 -2.89 -12.74
CA GLN A 211 -8.37 -3.57 -13.03
C GLN A 211 -9.54 -3.00 -12.22
N PHE A 212 -9.27 -2.09 -11.29
CA PHE A 212 -10.20 -1.57 -10.29
C PHE A 212 -10.34 -0.05 -10.38
N SER A 213 -10.08 0.52 -11.58
CA SER A 213 -10.05 1.97 -11.82
C SER A 213 -11.32 2.71 -11.38
N GLU A 214 -12.46 2.00 -11.35
CA GLU A 214 -13.74 2.49 -10.85
C GLU A 214 -13.70 2.89 -9.38
N TYR A 215 -12.88 2.24 -8.56
CA TYR A 215 -12.66 2.55 -7.14
C TYR A 215 -11.61 3.65 -6.92
N GLY A 216 -10.95 4.13 -7.97
CA GLY A 216 -10.03 5.28 -7.88
C GLY A 216 -10.76 6.61 -7.67
N ARG A 217 -12.10 6.63 -7.76
CA ARG A 217 -12.93 7.80 -7.48
C ARG A 217 -13.76 7.57 -6.24
N TRP A 218 -14.02 8.65 -5.50
CA TRP A 218 -14.96 8.66 -4.39
C TRP A 218 -16.37 8.51 -4.95
N ARG A 219 -17.10 7.47 -4.52
CA ARG A 219 -18.46 7.17 -5.01
C ARG A 219 -19.37 6.67 -3.88
N PRO A 220 -19.69 7.47 -2.85
CA PRO A 220 -20.86 7.16 -2.05
C PRO A 220 -22.11 7.38 -2.90
N ASP A 221 -23.16 6.60 -2.65
CA ASP A 221 -24.43 6.63 -3.39
C ASP A 221 -25.08 8.03 -3.41
N ASP A 222 -24.70 8.89 -2.46
CA ASP A 222 -25.28 10.23 -2.25
C ASP A 222 -24.55 11.37 -3.01
N GLU A 223 -23.35 11.15 -3.58
CA GLU A 223 -22.51 12.20 -4.20
C GLU A 223 -22.09 11.86 -5.64
N LEU A 224 -23.04 11.43 -6.48
CA LEU A 224 -22.80 10.94 -7.84
C LEU A 224 -22.14 11.92 -8.83
N ASN A 225 -21.80 13.17 -8.45
CA ASN A 225 -21.29 14.20 -9.36
C ASN A 225 -20.03 14.95 -8.91
N GLU A 226 -19.43 14.62 -7.76
CA GLU A 226 -18.18 15.28 -7.36
C GLU A 226 -16.95 14.51 -7.84
N GLU A 227 -16.11 15.14 -8.66
CA GLU A 227 -14.77 14.61 -8.85
C GLU A 227 -14.01 14.61 -7.50
N PRO A 228 -13.28 13.51 -7.20
CA PRO A 228 -12.86 13.21 -5.84
C PRO A 228 -11.88 14.23 -5.24
N PHE A 229 -11.28 15.11 -6.05
CA PHE A 229 -10.30 16.08 -5.59
C PHE A 229 -10.42 17.44 -6.31
N LEU A 230 -11.55 17.78 -6.91
CA LEU A 230 -11.75 19.13 -7.45
C LEU A 230 -12.19 20.09 -6.33
N ASP A 231 -11.80 21.36 -6.45
CA ASP A 231 -12.38 22.47 -5.69
C ASP A 231 -13.78 22.83 -6.20
N GLU A 232 -14.45 23.77 -5.54
CA GLU A 232 -15.77 24.31 -5.93
C GLU A 232 -15.78 24.92 -7.34
N GLN A 233 -14.61 25.12 -7.96
CA GLN A 233 -14.44 25.70 -9.29
C GLN A 233 -14.02 24.64 -10.33
N GLY A 234 -14.07 23.36 -9.98
CA GLY A 234 -13.74 22.26 -10.90
C GLY A 234 -12.23 22.13 -11.20
N ARG A 235 -11.34 22.67 -10.36
CA ARG A 235 -9.89 22.55 -10.52
C ARG A 235 -9.34 21.48 -9.59
N ALA A 236 -8.38 20.68 -10.07
CA ALA A 236 -7.68 19.72 -9.24
C ALA A 236 -7.06 20.45 -8.05
N ASN A 237 -7.61 20.19 -6.87
CA ASN A 237 -7.26 20.85 -5.63
C ASN A 237 -5.94 20.25 -5.12
N VAL A 238 -4.86 20.63 -5.80
CA VAL A 238 -3.48 20.46 -5.35
C VAL A 238 -2.84 21.84 -5.36
N PHE A 239 -3.45 22.81 -4.67
CA PHE A 239 -2.72 23.98 -4.21
C PHE A 239 -2.04 23.61 -2.90
N LEU A 240 -0.85 23.05 -3.03
CA LEU A 240 0.13 23.01 -1.95
C LEU A 240 0.65 24.44 -1.81
N SER A 241 0.13 25.20 -0.84
CA SER A 241 0.96 26.21 -0.19
C SER A 241 1.94 25.46 0.70
N ASP A 242 3.23 25.73 0.56
CA ASP A 242 4.17 25.36 1.62
C ASP A 242 3.86 26.16 2.90
N GLU A 243 4.62 25.92 3.97
CA GLU A 243 4.48 26.64 5.24
C GLU A 243 4.63 28.18 5.12
N SER A 244 5.01 28.70 3.94
CA SER A 244 5.10 30.14 3.64
C SER A 244 3.81 30.74 3.06
N GLY A 245 2.78 29.94 2.79
CA GLY A 245 1.52 30.43 2.22
C GLY A 245 1.61 30.82 0.74
N VAL A 246 2.73 30.52 0.07
CA VAL A 246 2.94 30.88 -1.33
C VAL A 246 2.44 29.76 -2.24
N PRO A 247 1.54 30.04 -3.21
CA PRO A 247 1.10 29.04 -4.17
C PRO A 247 2.25 28.65 -5.09
N ILE A 248 2.58 27.35 -5.12
CA ILE A 248 3.57 26.80 -6.06
C ILE A 248 2.97 26.87 -7.48
N LYS A 249 3.19 27.98 -8.20
CA LYS A 249 2.93 28.06 -9.64
C LYS A 249 3.90 27.15 -10.39
N ARG A 250 3.53 25.87 -10.60
CA ARG A 250 4.22 25.03 -11.58
C ARG A 250 3.79 25.47 -12.98
N HIS A 251 4.69 26.15 -13.70
CA HIS A 251 4.56 26.36 -15.14
C HIS A 251 4.55 25.00 -15.84
N TYR A 252 3.36 24.50 -16.18
CA TYR A 252 3.21 23.38 -17.09
C TYR A 252 3.51 23.91 -18.51
N LYS A 253 4.72 23.66 -19.01
CA LYS A 253 4.96 23.69 -20.45
C LYS A 253 4.32 22.43 -21.02
N GLU A 254 3.13 22.55 -21.60
CA GLU A 254 2.57 21.51 -22.48
C GLU A 254 3.62 21.16 -23.53
N LYS A 255 4.27 19.99 -23.41
CA LYS A 255 4.96 19.38 -24.55
C LYS A 255 3.89 18.83 -25.49
N LYS A 256 3.30 19.72 -26.29
CA LYS A 256 2.62 19.31 -27.52
C LYS A 256 3.66 18.78 -28.49
N GLY A 257 3.60 17.48 -28.75
CA GLY A 257 4.26 16.87 -29.90
C GLY A 257 5.05 15.64 -29.52
N PHE A 258 4.48 14.47 -29.77
CA PHE A 258 5.16 13.34 -30.43
C PHE A 258 4.16 12.21 -30.71
N PHE A 259 3.16 12.47 -31.56
CA PHE A 259 2.44 11.40 -32.28
C PHE A 259 2.23 11.86 -33.72
N ARG A 260 3.32 11.91 -34.49
CA ARG A 260 3.22 11.85 -35.95
C ARG A 260 3.18 10.38 -36.35
N ARG A 261 2.01 9.97 -36.83
CA ARG A 261 1.75 8.72 -37.54
C ARG A 261 2.79 8.52 -38.64
N ASN A 262 3.57 7.45 -38.57
CA ASN A 262 4.13 6.85 -39.78
C ASN A 262 3.05 5.95 -40.38
N ARG A 263 2.37 6.50 -41.39
CA ARG A 263 1.51 5.74 -42.31
C ARG A 263 1.90 6.14 -43.73
N LYS A 264 2.83 5.40 -44.30
CA LYS A 264 3.13 5.22 -45.74
C LYS A 264 3.95 3.93 -45.80
N GLY A 265 3.76 3.00 -46.69
CA GLY A 265 2.93 2.83 -47.88
C GLY A 265 3.28 1.44 -48.41
#